data_AF-A0A7S2D4L0-F1
#
_entry.id   AF-A0A7S2D4L0-F1
#
_cell.length_a   1.000
_cell.length_b   1.000
_cell.length_c   1.000
_cell.angle_alpha   90.00
_cell.angle_beta   90.00
_cell.angle_gamma   90.00
#
_symmetry.space_group_name_H-M   'P 1'
#
loop_
_entity.id
_entity.type
_entity.pdbx_description
1 polymer ?
#
loop_
_entity_poly.entity_id
_entity_poly.type
_entity_poly.pdbx_seq_one_letter_code
_entity_poly.pdbx_strand_id
1 'polypeptide(L)'
;KSIPASCTGRNGDDKKAGTRKGGKGRGGGGEAFVLKRSVAAKAAAMACGWDFCYEDSSGNNDNDNAGRGGVDAHDRVIRRADAFEDARREKLKALRGQAAYDAQVCKRQCPECRSVQSYDEVVEKRMRCPMCGVAYTKSMGNKTLAHRQQEVRHQAAARVRRWISLVVLGSRVAQLGKSLRSHRTVRRSSVRNIREERDHGISLADARRRRQMVESQRAIQRDALAWKVRMAEQPPSTKSSKAKHAIMSASDVGAMIQ
;
A
#
# COMPACT_ATOMS: atom_id res chain seq x y z
N LYS A 1 19.18 2.92 -27.89
CA LYS A 1 19.29 3.94 -26.83
C LYS A 1 19.16 3.22 -25.50
N SER A 2 20.32 2.91 -24.92
CA SER A 2 20.54 2.04 -23.77
C SER A 2 20.15 2.71 -22.45
N ILE A 3 19.65 1.89 -21.52
CA ILE A 3 19.31 2.26 -20.13
C ILE A 3 20.59 2.14 -19.30
N PRO A 4 20.99 3.15 -18.48
CA PRO A 4 22.12 2.98 -17.58
C PRO A 4 21.71 2.19 -16.33
N ALA A 5 22.52 1.18 -16.02
CA ALA A 5 22.46 0.39 -14.80
C ALA A 5 22.94 1.20 -13.60
N SER A 6 22.13 1.26 -12.55
CA SER A 6 22.47 1.94 -11.30
C SER A 6 23.30 1.01 -10.38
N CYS A 7 24.54 1.43 -10.14
CA CYS A 7 25.22 1.53 -8.85
C CYS A 7 25.22 0.29 -7.92
N THR A 8 26.19 -0.61 -8.15
CA THR A 8 26.71 -1.51 -7.10
C THR A 8 27.94 -0.88 -6.45
N GLY A 9 27.74 -0.25 -5.29
CA GLY A 9 28.84 0.24 -4.45
C GLY A 9 29.55 -0.93 -3.76
N ARG A 10 30.75 -1.25 -4.24
CA ARG A 10 31.73 -2.12 -3.56
C ARG A 10 32.52 -1.25 -2.58
N ASN A 11 32.51 -1.60 -1.31
CA ASN A 11 33.50 -1.13 -0.34
C ASN A 11 34.51 -2.27 -0.11
N GLY A 12 35.64 -2.23 -0.82
CA GLY A 12 36.95 -2.60 -0.25
C GLY A 12 37.56 -1.31 0.32
N ASP A 13 38.50 -1.28 1.23
CA ASP A 13 39.37 -2.25 1.87
C ASP A 13 39.74 -1.62 3.22
N ASP A 14 40.05 -2.40 4.25
CA ASP A 14 41.18 -2.04 5.11
C ASP A 14 41.65 -3.27 5.90
N LYS A 15 42.81 -3.75 5.45
CA LYS A 15 43.62 -4.79 6.08
C LYS A 15 44.24 -4.21 7.35
N LYS A 16 43.96 -4.82 8.51
CA LYS A 16 44.94 -4.89 9.60
C LYS A 16 45.10 -6.32 10.07
N ALA A 17 46.26 -6.88 9.75
CA ALA A 17 46.76 -8.12 10.28
C ALA A 17 47.02 -7.97 11.78
N GLY A 18 46.51 -8.91 12.57
CA GLY A 18 46.75 -9.04 14.01
C GLY A 18 46.82 -10.52 14.36
N THR A 19 48.00 -10.94 14.78
CA THR A 19 48.47 -12.31 14.99
C THR A 19 47.85 -13.03 16.20
N ARG A 20 47.59 -14.33 16.00
CA ARG A 20 47.44 -15.47 16.94
C ARG A 20 47.77 -15.24 18.44
N LYS A 21 46.88 -15.77 19.30
CA LYS A 21 47.09 -16.87 20.29
C LYS A 21 45.71 -17.12 20.95
N GLY A 22 45.09 -18.30 20.88
CA GLY A 22 45.50 -19.50 21.61
C GLY A 22 44.79 -19.54 22.97
N GLY A 23 43.57 -20.08 23.04
CA GLY A 23 42.82 -20.21 24.29
C GLY A 23 41.65 -21.18 24.16
N LYS A 24 41.91 -22.48 24.38
CA LYS A 24 40.89 -23.51 24.58
C LYS A 24 40.32 -23.32 25.99
N GLY A 25 39.12 -22.76 26.10
CA GLY A 25 38.30 -22.76 27.31
C GLY A 25 37.00 -23.49 27.03
N ARG A 26 36.92 -24.76 27.44
CA ARG A 26 35.67 -25.51 27.55
C ARG A 26 35.01 -25.12 28.87
N GLY A 27 33.74 -24.71 28.87
CA GLY A 27 32.95 -24.65 30.10
C GLY A 27 31.66 -23.83 29.99
N GLY A 28 30.51 -24.50 30.18
CA GLY A 28 29.19 -23.94 30.55
C GLY A 28 28.46 -23.20 29.41
N GLY A 29 27.34 -23.67 28.85
CA GLY A 29 26.22 -24.33 29.51
C GLY A 29 25.24 -23.28 30.05
N GLY A 30 24.66 -22.49 29.15
CA GLY A 30 23.68 -21.44 29.46
C GLY A 30 23.29 -20.69 28.19
N GLU A 31 22.40 -21.28 27.39
CA GLU A 31 21.79 -20.63 26.22
C GLU A 31 20.97 -19.40 26.65
N ALA A 32 21.64 -18.26 26.84
CA ALA A 32 21.02 -16.98 26.65
C ALA A 32 20.81 -16.81 25.15
N PHE A 33 19.57 -17.01 24.71
CA PHE A 33 19.08 -16.80 23.35
C PHE A 33 19.10 -15.28 23.03
N VAL A 34 20.29 -14.66 23.03
CA VAL A 34 20.50 -13.30 22.56
C VAL A 34 20.37 -13.37 21.04
N LEU A 35 19.14 -13.21 20.55
CA LEU A 35 18.85 -13.07 19.13
C LEU A 35 19.81 -12.04 18.56
N LYS A 36 20.76 -12.50 17.74
CA LYS A 36 21.42 -11.66 16.73
C LYS A 36 20.34 -11.25 15.73
N ARG A 37 19.50 -10.27 16.11
CA ARG A 37 18.57 -9.60 15.21
C ARG A 37 19.42 -9.01 14.09
N SER A 38 19.08 -9.39 12.86
CA SER A 38 19.83 -9.03 11.67
C SER A 38 19.93 -7.50 11.54
N VAL A 39 21.03 -7.02 10.95
CA VAL A 39 21.23 -5.60 10.59
C VAL A 39 20.01 -5.03 9.84
N ALA A 40 19.29 -5.86 9.10
CA ALA A 40 18.03 -5.51 8.43
C ALA A 40 16.90 -5.11 9.40
N ALA A 41 16.78 -5.76 10.55
CA ALA A 41 15.80 -5.38 11.57
C ALA A 41 16.17 -4.03 12.23
N LYS A 42 17.46 -3.75 12.40
CA LYS A 42 17.96 -2.46 12.91
C LYS A 42 17.74 -1.34 11.89
N ALA A 43 18.01 -1.58 10.61
CA ALA A 43 17.73 -0.63 9.52
C ALA A 43 16.22 -0.39 9.35
N ALA A 44 15.38 -1.42 9.49
CA ALA A 44 13.93 -1.27 9.43
C ALA A 44 13.39 -0.45 10.62
N ALA A 45 13.91 -0.69 11.84
CA ALA A 45 13.58 0.09 13.03
C ALA A 45 13.99 1.58 12.90
N MET A 46 15.20 1.83 12.37
CA MET A 46 15.68 3.17 12.03
C MET A 46 14.79 3.85 10.98
N ALA A 47 14.35 3.11 9.96
CA ALA A 47 13.49 3.65 8.90
C ALA A 47 12.07 3.98 9.38
N CYS A 48 11.54 3.30 10.42
CA CYS A 48 10.25 3.62 11.00
C CYS A 48 10.31 4.59 12.20
N GLY A 49 11.50 5.10 12.54
CA GLY A 49 11.67 6.10 13.60
C GLY A 49 11.49 5.57 15.02
N TRP A 50 11.46 4.25 15.20
CA TRP A 50 11.34 3.58 16.50
C TRP A 50 12.71 3.23 17.09
N ASP A 51 13.69 4.12 16.95
CA ASP A 51 14.99 3.99 17.62
C ASP A 51 14.90 4.24 19.14
N PHE A 52 13.71 4.60 19.62
CA PHE A 52 13.39 4.87 21.03
C PHE A 52 13.60 3.67 21.97
N CYS A 53 13.68 2.44 21.44
CA CYS A 53 13.77 1.21 22.24
C CYS A 53 15.14 0.54 22.21
N TYR A 54 16.16 1.15 21.58
CA TYR A 54 17.49 0.55 21.42
C TYR A 54 18.59 1.45 22.00
N GLU A 55 18.38 1.95 23.22
CA GLU A 55 19.57 2.12 24.07
C GLU A 55 20.09 0.73 24.37
N ASP A 56 21.15 0.33 23.67
CA ASP A 56 22.03 -0.73 24.12
C ASP A 56 22.38 -0.39 25.57
N SER A 57 21.76 -1.10 26.52
CA SER A 57 21.99 -0.96 27.96
C SER A 57 23.41 -1.42 28.37
N SER A 58 24.32 -1.52 27.40
CA SER A 58 25.69 -1.97 27.57
C SER A 58 26.64 -0.78 27.57
N GLY A 59 26.77 -0.17 28.76
CA GLY A 59 28.06 0.25 29.28
C GLY A 59 28.63 1.56 28.75
N ASN A 60 28.33 2.65 29.49
CA ASN A 60 29.42 3.44 30.06
C ASN A 60 28.98 3.87 31.46
N ASN A 61 29.40 3.09 32.46
CA ASN A 61 29.38 3.47 33.86
C ASN A 61 30.53 4.46 34.10
N ASP A 62 30.48 5.64 33.47
CA ASP A 62 31.36 6.73 33.86
C ASP A 62 30.75 7.34 35.13
N ASN A 63 31.39 6.92 36.22
CA ASN A 63 31.01 7.05 37.61
C ASN A 63 31.26 8.48 38.10
N ASP A 64 30.55 9.47 37.54
CA ASP A 64 30.65 10.86 37.98
C ASP A 64 29.49 11.21 38.93
N ASN A 65 29.77 10.95 40.20
CA ASN A 65 29.34 11.72 41.37
C ASN A 65 27.84 12.10 41.45
N ALA A 66 27.07 11.15 41.98
CA ALA A 66 25.71 11.31 42.45
C ALA A 66 25.58 12.48 43.45
N GLY A 67 25.02 13.60 42.97
CA GLY A 67 24.70 14.76 43.79
C GLY A 67 23.43 15.46 43.32
N ARG A 68 22.26 14.88 43.66
CA ARG A 68 20.88 15.43 43.59
C ARG A 68 20.22 15.53 42.20
N GLY A 69 19.19 14.71 42.01
CA GLY A 69 18.05 15.05 41.13
C GLY A 69 17.54 13.92 40.23
N GLY A 70 16.78 12.96 40.77
CA GLY A 70 16.17 11.85 40.02
C GLY A 70 15.07 12.22 39.01
N VAL A 71 15.12 13.41 38.41
CA VAL A 71 14.21 13.92 37.37
C VAL A 71 14.74 13.58 35.96
N ASP A 72 16.01 13.17 35.84
CA ASP A 72 16.71 13.13 34.56
C ASP A 72 16.27 12.01 33.60
N ALA A 73 15.76 10.87 34.10
CA ALA A 73 15.41 9.76 33.22
C ALA A 73 14.16 10.05 32.38
N HIS A 74 13.12 10.59 33.00
CA HIS A 74 11.89 11.01 32.33
C HIS A 74 12.14 12.18 31.39
N ASP A 75 12.95 13.16 31.82
CA ASP A 75 13.31 14.31 30.99
C ASP A 75 14.15 13.90 29.77
N ARG A 76 15.03 12.90 29.88
CA ARG A 76 15.77 12.34 28.73
C ARG A 76 14.82 11.72 27.69
N VAL A 77 13.81 10.98 28.14
CA VAL A 77 12.78 10.35 27.29
C VAL A 77 11.98 11.42 26.55
N ILE A 78 11.56 12.48 27.25
CA ILE A 78 10.84 13.62 26.65
C ILE A 78 11.72 14.35 25.64
N ARG A 79 12.96 14.73 26.00
CA ARG A 79 13.87 15.45 25.09
C ARG A 79 14.13 14.68 23.78
N ARG A 80 14.21 13.35 23.84
CA ARG A 80 14.35 12.52 22.63
C ARG A 80 13.08 12.52 21.78
N ALA A 81 11.92 12.41 22.41
CA ALA A 81 10.63 12.48 21.71
C ALA A 81 10.46 13.85 21.02
N ASP A 82 10.79 14.94 21.73
CA ASP A 82 10.73 16.30 21.20
C ASP A 82 11.70 16.50 20.03
N ALA A 83 12.95 16.05 20.16
CA ALA A 83 13.94 16.12 19.08
C ALA A 83 13.49 15.38 17.81
N PHE A 84 12.82 14.23 17.96
CA PHE A 84 12.24 13.50 16.84
C PHE A 84 11.11 14.27 16.17
N GLU A 85 10.19 14.83 16.95
CA GLU A 85 9.08 15.62 16.41
C GLU A 85 9.59 16.92 15.76
N ASP A 86 10.64 17.54 16.28
CA ASP A 86 11.26 18.70 15.65
C ASP A 86 11.92 18.34 14.31
N ALA A 87 12.68 17.25 14.23
CA ALA A 87 13.24 16.75 12.97
C ALA A 87 12.14 16.42 11.95
N ARG A 88 11.03 15.84 12.41
CA ARG A 88 9.85 15.57 11.57
C ARG A 88 9.20 16.86 11.06
N ARG A 89 9.01 17.87 11.92
CA ARG A 89 8.47 19.18 11.56
C ARG A 89 9.38 19.90 10.55
N GLU A 90 10.69 19.88 10.76
CA GLU A 90 11.67 20.47 9.86
C GLU A 90 11.62 19.82 8.47
N LYS A 91 11.59 18.48 8.42
CA LYS A 91 11.42 17.74 7.17
C LYS A 91 10.13 18.10 6.45
N LEU A 92 9.01 18.19 7.18
CA LEU A 92 7.72 18.60 6.60
C LEU A 92 7.76 20.05 6.09
N LYS A 93 8.43 20.95 6.81
CA LYS A 93 8.62 22.35 6.39
C LYS A 93 9.44 22.42 5.10
N ALA A 94 10.53 21.67 5.00
CA ALA A 94 11.35 21.57 3.80
C ALA A 94 10.54 21.02 2.61
N LEU A 95 9.78 19.93 2.80
CA LEU A 95 8.93 19.37 1.75
C LEU A 95 7.83 20.34 1.29
N ARG A 96 7.20 21.07 2.21
CA ARG A 96 6.20 22.10 1.87
C ARG A 96 6.85 23.25 1.10
N GLY A 97 8.02 23.69 1.52
CA GLY A 97 8.77 24.74 0.83
C GLY A 97 9.22 24.33 -0.57
N GLN A 98 9.72 23.11 -0.73
CA GLN A 98 10.08 22.52 -2.02
C GLN A 98 8.87 22.40 -2.93
N ALA A 99 7.74 21.92 -2.42
CA ALA A 99 6.49 21.84 -3.20
C ALA A 99 5.99 23.23 -3.64
N ALA A 100 6.08 24.24 -2.76
CA ALA A 100 5.72 25.61 -3.10
C ALA A 100 6.68 26.20 -4.16
N TYR A 101 7.97 25.91 -4.06
CA TYR A 101 8.97 26.30 -5.06
C TYR A 101 8.71 25.63 -6.41
N ASP A 102 8.38 24.34 -6.42
CA ASP A 102 8.06 23.60 -7.63
C ASP A 102 6.79 24.10 -8.32
N ALA A 103 5.84 24.63 -7.55
CA ALA A 103 4.66 25.28 -8.09
C ALA A 103 4.94 26.66 -8.71
N GLN A 104 6.09 27.30 -8.43
CA GLN A 104 6.41 28.60 -9.02
C GLN A 104 6.61 28.50 -10.54
N VAL A 105 5.92 29.38 -11.27
CA VAL A 105 5.96 29.40 -12.74
C VAL A 105 7.31 29.91 -13.24
N CYS A 106 7.79 31.01 -12.66
CA CYS A 106 8.99 31.70 -13.12
C CYS A 106 10.20 31.38 -12.22
N LYS A 107 10.66 30.13 -12.25
CA LYS A 107 11.95 29.75 -11.63
C LYS A 107 13.08 30.49 -12.33
N ARG A 108 14.06 30.97 -11.58
CA ARG A 108 15.23 31.62 -12.18
C ARG A 108 16.12 30.58 -12.88
N GLN A 109 16.73 30.95 -13.98
CA GLN A 109 17.57 30.08 -14.81
C GLN A 109 18.88 30.77 -15.13
N CYS A 110 19.97 30.00 -15.25
CA CYS A 110 21.25 30.53 -15.68
C CYS A 110 21.21 30.81 -17.19
N PRO A 111 21.61 31.99 -17.67
CA PRO A 111 21.57 32.31 -19.10
C PRO A 111 22.58 31.49 -19.93
N GLU A 112 23.72 31.09 -19.34
CA GLU A 112 24.76 30.32 -20.04
C GLU A 112 24.47 28.82 -20.06
N CYS A 113 24.39 28.17 -18.90
CA CYS A 113 24.21 26.72 -18.82
C CYS A 113 22.74 26.28 -18.78
N ARG A 114 21.78 27.21 -18.68
CA ARG A 114 20.33 26.93 -18.59
C ARG A 114 19.92 26.05 -17.41
N SER A 115 20.77 25.93 -16.39
CA SER A 115 20.39 25.28 -15.13
C SER A 115 19.27 26.09 -14.47
N VAL A 116 18.24 25.40 -14.00
CA VAL A 116 17.21 26.00 -13.15
C VAL A 116 17.78 26.10 -11.75
N GLN A 117 17.61 27.25 -11.09
CA GLN A 117 17.98 27.43 -9.69
C GLN A 117 17.33 26.32 -8.84
N SER A 118 18.05 25.74 -7.89
CA SER A 118 17.48 24.71 -7.02
C SER A 118 16.75 25.33 -5.82
N TYR A 119 15.93 24.55 -5.11
CA TYR A 119 15.26 25.02 -3.89
C TYR A 119 16.27 25.41 -2.81
N ASP A 120 17.30 24.59 -2.61
CA ASP A 120 18.34 24.83 -1.59
C ASP A 120 19.09 26.14 -1.88
N GLU A 121 19.42 26.42 -3.16
CA GLU A 121 20.02 27.70 -3.57
C GLU A 121 19.12 28.91 -3.27
N VAL A 122 17.79 28.74 -3.36
CA VAL A 122 16.82 29.80 -3.07
C VAL A 122 16.73 30.04 -1.56
N VAL A 123 16.73 28.97 -0.76
CA VAL A 123 16.73 29.05 0.72
C VAL A 123 18.00 29.74 1.21
N GLU A 124 19.15 29.39 0.63
CA GLU A 124 20.45 30.01 0.91
C GLU A 124 20.63 31.40 0.26
N LYS A 125 19.62 31.88 -0.48
CA LYS A 125 19.64 33.18 -1.18
C LYS A 125 20.80 33.35 -2.16
N ARG A 126 21.31 32.26 -2.73
CA ARG A 126 22.38 32.30 -3.75
C ARG A 126 21.84 32.89 -5.04
N MET A 127 22.49 33.95 -5.53
CA MET A 127 22.08 34.65 -6.77
C MET A 127 22.89 34.26 -8.00
N ARG A 128 23.94 33.45 -7.86
CA ARG A 128 24.88 33.06 -8.93
C ARG A 128 24.88 31.54 -9.12
N CYS A 129 25.03 31.10 -10.36
CA CYS A 129 25.13 29.68 -10.72
C CYS A 129 26.43 29.07 -10.18
N PRO A 130 26.42 27.88 -9.55
CA PRO A 130 27.63 27.24 -9.02
C PRO A 130 28.59 26.76 -10.12
N MET A 131 28.09 26.49 -11.32
CA MET A 131 28.90 26.02 -12.45
C MET A 131 29.54 27.18 -13.24
N CYS A 132 28.78 28.26 -13.47
CA CYS A 132 29.19 29.35 -14.36
C CYS A 132 29.56 30.65 -13.61
N GLY A 133 29.14 30.82 -12.36
CA GLY A 133 29.31 32.08 -11.60
C GLY A 133 28.42 33.25 -12.06
N VAL A 134 27.67 33.08 -13.16
CA VAL A 134 26.74 34.09 -13.70
C VAL A 134 25.47 34.20 -12.85
N ALA A 135 24.94 35.42 -12.74
CA ALA A 135 23.73 35.69 -11.99
C ALA A 135 22.49 35.01 -12.62
N TYR A 136 21.66 34.40 -11.79
CA TYR A 136 20.40 33.80 -12.21
C TYR A 136 19.41 34.87 -12.67
N THR A 137 18.89 34.73 -13.89
CA THR A 137 17.87 35.62 -14.46
C THR A 137 16.49 34.97 -14.39
N LYS A 138 15.43 35.77 -14.29
CA LYS A 138 14.06 35.22 -14.37
C LYS A 138 13.88 34.66 -15.77
N SER A 139 13.60 33.36 -15.86
CA SER A 139 13.28 32.74 -17.15
C SER A 139 11.99 33.36 -17.66
N MET A 140 12.04 34.05 -18.80
CA MET A 140 10.87 34.57 -19.52
C MET A 140 10.10 33.43 -20.23
N GLY A 141 10.20 32.20 -19.69
CA GLY A 141 9.97 30.94 -20.38
C GLY A 141 8.68 30.91 -21.20
N ASN A 142 8.86 30.72 -22.51
CA ASN A 142 7.87 30.64 -23.58
C ASN A 142 6.79 29.54 -23.42
N LYS A 143 6.80 28.78 -22.32
CA LYS A 143 5.68 27.91 -21.96
C LYS A 143 4.71 28.78 -21.17
N THR A 144 3.70 29.28 -21.88
CA THR A 144 2.60 30.04 -21.27
C THR A 144 2.12 29.34 -20.00
N LEU A 145 1.74 30.13 -19.00
CA LEU A 145 1.09 29.66 -17.76
C LEU A 145 0.06 28.55 -18.04
N ALA A 146 -0.65 28.66 -19.17
CA ALA A 146 -1.61 27.69 -19.70
C ALA A 146 -1.02 26.28 -19.90
N HIS A 147 0.16 26.13 -20.53
CA HIS A 147 0.77 24.82 -20.78
C HIS A 147 1.13 24.11 -19.47
N ARG A 148 1.63 24.84 -18.46
CA ARG A 148 1.92 24.25 -17.15
C ARG A 148 0.67 23.92 -16.36
N GLN A 149 -0.36 24.76 -16.42
CA GLN A 149 -1.66 24.43 -15.83
C GLN A 149 -2.27 23.16 -16.43
N GLN A 150 -2.13 22.98 -17.74
CA GLN A 150 -2.55 21.76 -18.42
C GLN A 150 -1.76 20.54 -17.95
N GLU A 151 -0.45 20.67 -17.75
CA GLU A 151 0.40 19.59 -17.25
C GLU A 151 0.06 19.19 -15.80
N VAL A 152 -0.20 20.16 -14.91
CA VAL A 152 -0.69 19.90 -13.55
C VAL A 152 -2.05 19.20 -13.59
N ARG A 153 -2.97 19.62 -14.47
CA ARG A 153 -4.25 18.92 -14.68
C ARG A 153 -4.06 17.49 -15.16
N HIS A 154 -3.13 17.23 -16.08
CA HIS A 154 -2.82 15.88 -16.55
C HIS A 154 -2.24 15.01 -15.44
N GLN A 155 -1.35 15.55 -14.60
CA GLN A 155 -0.80 14.81 -13.44
C GLN A 155 -1.87 14.54 -12.38
N ALA A 156 -2.73 15.51 -12.07
CA ALA A 156 -3.86 15.32 -11.18
C ALA A 156 -4.81 14.23 -11.71
N ALA A 157 -5.16 14.28 -12.99
CA ALA A 157 -5.98 13.26 -13.65
C ALA A 157 -5.30 11.88 -13.65
N ALA A 158 -3.98 11.81 -13.78
CA ALA A 158 -3.23 10.55 -13.69
C ALA A 158 -3.25 9.97 -12.26
N ARG A 159 -3.14 10.80 -11.23
CA ARG A 159 -3.25 10.38 -9.82
C ARG A 159 -4.63 9.84 -9.49
N VAL A 160 -5.69 10.54 -9.92
CA VAL A 160 -7.07 10.09 -9.74
C VAL A 160 -7.29 8.75 -10.44
N ARG A 161 -6.83 8.59 -11.68
CA ARG A 161 -6.91 7.31 -12.41
C ARG A 161 -6.22 6.16 -11.67
N ARG A 162 -5.01 6.37 -11.16
CA ARG A 162 -4.30 5.35 -10.36
C ARG A 162 -5.07 4.99 -9.08
N TRP A 163 -5.60 5.98 -8.37
CA TRP A 163 -6.39 5.72 -7.16
C TRP A 163 -7.65 4.90 -7.47
N ILE A 164 -8.40 5.28 -8.51
CA ILE A 164 -9.58 4.52 -8.96
C ILE A 164 -9.18 3.07 -9.30
N SER A 165 -8.08 2.86 -10.03
CA SER A 165 -7.60 1.50 -10.33
C SER A 165 -7.28 0.69 -9.08
N LEU A 166 -6.66 1.28 -8.06
CA LEU A 166 -6.37 0.60 -6.79
C LEU A 166 -7.65 0.22 -6.04
N VAL A 167 -8.65 1.10 -6.00
CA VAL A 167 -9.94 0.83 -5.35
C VAL A 167 -10.69 -0.30 -6.07
N VAL A 168 -10.74 -0.27 -7.40
CA VAL A 168 -11.41 -1.30 -8.21
C VAL A 168 -10.71 -2.65 -8.08
N LEU A 169 -9.37 -2.69 -8.16
CA LEU A 169 -8.59 -3.92 -7.98
C LEU A 169 -8.70 -4.47 -6.56
N GLY A 170 -8.63 -3.61 -5.54
CA GLY A 170 -8.81 -3.99 -4.13
C GLY A 170 -10.18 -4.63 -3.88
N SER A 171 -11.24 -4.12 -4.51
CA SER A 171 -12.59 -4.68 -4.41
C SER A 171 -12.70 -6.08 -5.01
N ARG A 172 -12.04 -6.33 -6.16
CA ARG A 172 -11.98 -7.66 -6.78
C ARG A 172 -11.19 -8.66 -5.92
N VAL A 173 -10.07 -8.24 -5.35
CA VAL A 173 -9.28 -9.08 -4.43
C VAL A 173 -10.08 -9.43 -3.18
N ALA A 174 -10.84 -8.49 -2.62
CA ALA A 174 -11.72 -8.73 -1.49
C ALA A 174 -12.86 -9.74 -1.82
N GLN A 175 -13.44 -9.67 -3.01
CA GLN A 175 -14.44 -10.64 -3.48
C GLN A 175 -13.86 -12.05 -3.64
N LEU A 176 -12.67 -12.17 -4.24
CA LEU A 176 -11.99 -13.46 -4.37
C LEU A 176 -11.60 -14.06 -3.00
N GLY A 177 -11.20 -13.22 -2.04
CA GLY A 177 -10.90 -13.64 -0.68
C GLY A 177 -12.11 -14.16 0.11
N LYS A 178 -13.32 -13.68 -0.19
CA LYS A 178 -14.58 -14.20 0.39
C LYS A 178 -14.98 -15.55 -0.22
N SER A 179 -14.80 -15.70 -1.54
CA SER A 179 -15.03 -16.97 -2.25
C SER A 179 -14.12 -18.09 -1.73
N LEU A 180 -12.82 -17.81 -1.56
CA LEU A 180 -11.86 -18.79 -1.05
C LEU A 180 -12.11 -19.20 0.40
N ARG A 181 -12.59 -18.27 1.25
CA ARG A 181 -12.98 -18.58 2.64
C ARG A 181 -14.23 -19.44 2.72
N SER A 182 -15.24 -19.15 1.90
CA SER A 182 -16.45 -19.98 1.77
C SER A 182 -16.12 -21.40 1.28
N HIS A 183 -15.19 -21.53 0.31
CA HIS A 183 -14.78 -22.83 -0.19
C HIS A 183 -14.03 -23.68 0.87
N ARG A 184 -13.31 -23.05 1.81
CA ARG A 184 -12.62 -23.75 2.91
C ARG A 184 -13.59 -24.26 3.99
N THR A 185 -14.65 -23.52 4.30
CA THR A 185 -15.67 -23.94 5.29
C THR A 185 -16.54 -25.08 4.76
N VAL A 186 -16.90 -25.06 3.47
CA VAL A 186 -17.62 -26.16 2.80
C VAL A 186 -16.79 -27.45 2.76
N ARG A 187 -15.47 -27.33 2.51
CA ARG A 187 -14.58 -28.52 2.49
C ARG A 187 -14.43 -29.15 3.88
N ARG A 188 -14.38 -28.35 4.95
CA ARG A 188 -14.29 -28.87 6.32
C ARG A 188 -15.59 -29.54 6.80
N SER A 189 -16.75 -29.01 6.43
CA SER A 189 -18.05 -29.62 6.75
C SER A 189 -18.27 -30.92 5.97
N SER A 190 -17.87 -30.97 4.68
CA SER A 190 -17.93 -32.19 3.88
C SER A 190 -17.10 -33.35 4.46
N VAL A 191 -15.89 -33.07 4.98
CA VAL A 191 -15.04 -34.10 5.59
C VAL A 191 -15.62 -34.60 6.93
N ARG A 192 -16.32 -33.74 7.70
CA ARG A 192 -17.01 -34.17 8.92
C ARG A 192 -18.21 -35.08 8.61
N ASN A 193 -19.04 -34.72 7.63
CA ASN A 193 -20.15 -35.57 7.21
C ASN A 193 -19.69 -36.95 6.75
N ILE A 194 -18.60 -37.05 5.96
CA ILE A 194 -18.07 -38.36 5.51
C ILE A 194 -17.63 -39.24 6.69
N ARG A 195 -17.16 -38.64 7.79
CA ARG A 195 -16.74 -39.37 9.00
C ARG A 195 -17.95 -39.83 9.81
N GLU A 196 -18.94 -38.96 10.01
CA GLU A 196 -20.18 -39.31 10.71
C GLU A 196 -21.00 -40.36 9.94
N GLU A 197 -21.06 -40.31 8.60
CA GLU A 197 -21.74 -41.32 7.77
C GLU A 197 -21.08 -42.71 7.86
N ARG A 198 -19.76 -42.78 8.11
CA ARG A 198 -19.04 -44.04 8.37
C ARG A 198 -19.37 -44.61 9.74
N ASP A 199 -19.47 -43.75 10.75
CA ASP A 199 -19.70 -44.18 12.14
C ASP A 199 -21.16 -44.60 12.38
N HIS A 200 -22.12 -44.11 11.57
CA HIS A 200 -23.55 -44.40 11.72
C HIS A 200 -24.06 -45.56 10.86
N GLY A 201 -23.17 -46.30 10.18
CA GLY A 201 -23.54 -47.50 9.43
C GLY A 201 -24.62 -47.26 8.39
N ILE A 202 -24.64 -46.08 7.74
CA ILE A 202 -25.62 -45.77 6.71
C ILE A 202 -25.45 -46.81 5.60
N SER A 203 -26.48 -47.62 5.40
CA SER A 203 -26.48 -48.67 4.39
C SER A 203 -26.09 -48.08 3.03
N LEU A 204 -25.21 -48.77 2.30
CA LEU A 204 -24.82 -48.40 0.93
C LEU A 204 -26.03 -48.11 0.02
N ALA A 205 -27.19 -48.71 0.33
CA ALA A 205 -28.46 -48.44 -0.34
C ALA A 205 -28.97 -47.01 -0.14
N ASP A 206 -28.89 -46.45 1.08
CA ASP A 206 -29.33 -45.09 1.37
C ASP A 206 -28.37 -44.04 0.79
N ALA A 207 -27.07 -44.32 0.80
CA ALA A 207 -26.10 -43.47 0.12
C ALA A 207 -26.36 -43.40 -1.40
N ARG A 208 -26.76 -44.53 -2.03
CA ARG A 208 -27.17 -44.55 -3.45
C ARG A 208 -28.45 -43.77 -3.71
N ARG A 209 -29.48 -43.93 -2.86
CA ARG A 209 -30.73 -43.15 -2.96
C ARG A 209 -30.49 -41.64 -2.86
N ARG A 210 -29.65 -41.20 -1.93
CA ARG A 210 -29.28 -39.78 -1.78
C ARG A 210 -28.54 -39.26 -3.02
N ARG A 211 -27.60 -40.03 -3.59
CA ARG A 211 -26.91 -39.65 -4.83
C ARG A 211 -27.89 -39.50 -6.00
N GLN A 212 -28.80 -40.45 -6.18
CA GLN A 212 -29.83 -40.39 -7.23
C GLN A 212 -30.73 -39.16 -7.06
N MET A 213 -31.10 -38.81 -5.84
CA MET A 213 -31.90 -37.61 -5.56
C MET A 213 -31.16 -36.31 -5.90
N VAL A 214 -29.85 -36.22 -5.58
CA VAL A 214 -29.04 -35.05 -5.94
C VAL A 214 -28.83 -34.96 -7.45
N GLU A 215 -28.62 -36.08 -8.13
CA GLU A 215 -28.49 -36.13 -9.58
C GLU A 215 -29.78 -35.75 -10.31
N SER A 216 -30.94 -36.20 -9.81
CA SER A 216 -32.24 -35.82 -10.36
C SER A 216 -32.53 -34.33 -10.18
N GLN A 217 -32.20 -33.75 -9.02
CA GLN A 217 -32.31 -32.30 -8.81
C GLN A 217 -31.40 -31.51 -9.77
N ARG A 218 -30.16 -31.97 -9.99
CA ARG A 218 -29.24 -31.35 -10.96
C ARG A 218 -29.73 -31.48 -12.40
N ALA A 219 -30.39 -32.57 -12.75
CA ALA A 219 -31.04 -32.73 -14.05
C ALA A 219 -32.17 -31.71 -14.23
N ILE A 220 -33.08 -31.61 -13.26
CA ILE A 220 -34.19 -30.63 -13.26
C ILE A 220 -33.66 -29.19 -13.39
N GLN A 221 -32.58 -28.85 -12.70
CA GLN A 221 -31.97 -27.52 -12.80
C GLN A 221 -31.37 -27.26 -14.18
N ARG A 222 -30.70 -28.24 -14.79
CA ARG A 222 -30.16 -28.11 -16.15
C ARG A 222 -31.28 -27.93 -17.17
N ASP A 223 -32.37 -28.68 -17.04
CA ASP A 223 -33.52 -28.56 -17.93
C ASP A 223 -34.23 -27.21 -17.77
N ALA A 224 -34.37 -26.72 -16.53
CA ALA A 224 -34.93 -25.40 -16.27
C ALA A 224 -34.06 -24.26 -16.86
N LEU A 225 -32.74 -24.38 -16.78
CA LEU A 225 -31.82 -23.41 -17.41
C LEU A 225 -31.89 -23.49 -18.93
N ALA A 226 -31.90 -24.70 -19.51
CA ALA A 226 -32.04 -24.90 -20.94
C ALA A 226 -33.37 -24.33 -21.47
N TRP A 227 -34.45 -24.50 -20.71
CA TRP A 227 -35.75 -23.91 -21.03
C TRP A 227 -35.72 -22.37 -21.01
N LYS A 228 -35.05 -21.77 -20.02
CA LYS A 228 -34.88 -20.30 -19.96
C LYS A 228 -34.10 -19.76 -21.15
N VAL A 229 -33.02 -20.44 -21.54
CA VAL A 229 -32.24 -20.08 -22.74
C VAL A 229 -33.13 -20.16 -23.99
N ARG A 230 -33.89 -21.26 -24.14
CA ARG A 230 -34.82 -21.43 -25.27
C ARG A 230 -35.91 -20.36 -25.30
N MET A 231 -36.42 -19.92 -24.15
CA MET A 231 -37.41 -18.84 -24.06
C MET A 231 -36.82 -17.48 -24.40
N ALA A 232 -35.56 -17.22 -24.05
CA ALA A 232 -34.87 -15.99 -24.42
C ALA A 232 -34.56 -15.91 -25.92
N GLU A 233 -34.39 -17.07 -26.58
CA GLU A 233 -34.15 -17.16 -28.02
C GLU A 233 -35.43 -17.06 -28.87
N GLN A 234 -36.62 -17.14 -28.26
CA GLN A 234 -37.85 -16.91 -29.02
C GLN A 234 -37.90 -15.43 -29.45
N PRO A 235 -37.94 -15.15 -30.77
CA PRO A 235 -38.10 -13.79 -31.22
C PRO A 235 -39.43 -13.25 -30.66
N PRO A 236 -39.47 -11.98 -30.20
CA PRO A 236 -40.70 -11.40 -29.69
C PRO A 236 -41.78 -11.52 -30.77
N SER A 237 -42.83 -12.29 -30.47
CA SER A 237 -43.97 -12.50 -31.37
C SER A 237 -44.47 -11.13 -31.85
N THR A 238 -44.31 -10.86 -33.15
CA THR A 238 -44.75 -9.61 -33.78
C THR A 238 -46.26 -9.56 -34.00
N LYS A 239 -47.02 -10.53 -33.48
CA LYS A 239 -48.48 -10.61 -33.62
C LYS A 239 -49.20 -10.19 -32.33
N SER A 240 -49.08 -8.92 -31.97
CA SER A 240 -50.11 -8.19 -31.18
C SER A 240 -49.94 -6.69 -31.36
N SER A 241 -50.03 -6.23 -32.61
CA SER A 241 -50.10 -4.81 -32.94
C SER A 241 -51.52 -4.24 -32.84
N LYS A 242 -52.50 -5.00 -32.31
CA LYS A 242 -53.92 -4.58 -32.24
C LYS A 242 -54.47 -4.30 -30.84
N ALA A 243 -53.62 -4.20 -29.82
CA ALA A 243 -54.01 -3.79 -28.46
C ALA A 243 -53.28 -2.52 -27.98
N LYS A 244 -52.85 -1.65 -28.91
CA LYS A 244 -52.41 -0.29 -28.59
C LYS A 244 -53.55 0.67 -28.88
N HIS A 245 -54.49 0.81 -27.95
CA HIS A 245 -55.28 2.03 -27.70
C HIS A 245 -56.22 1.77 -26.52
N ALA A 246 -55.64 1.66 -25.33
CA ALA A 246 -56.33 1.92 -24.07
C ALA A 246 -55.26 2.32 -23.04
N ILE A 247 -54.55 3.41 -23.33
CA ILE A 247 -53.87 4.16 -22.28
C ILE A 247 -55.01 4.84 -21.52
N MET A 248 -55.55 4.15 -20.51
CA MET A 248 -56.33 4.82 -19.48
C MET A 248 -55.38 5.82 -18.82
N SER A 249 -55.69 7.10 -18.99
CA SER A 249 -55.04 8.20 -18.29
C SER A 249 -55.16 7.97 -16.78
N ALA A 250 -54.05 8.18 -16.07
CA ALA A 250 -53.96 8.05 -14.61
C ALA A 250 -54.81 9.08 -13.82
N SER A 251 -55.68 9.84 -14.49
CA SER A 251 -56.62 10.78 -13.89
C SER A 251 -57.93 10.13 -13.42
N ASP A 252 -58.29 8.93 -13.90
CA ASP A 252 -59.61 8.34 -13.62
C ASP A 252 -59.66 7.39 -12.41
N VAL A 253 -58.53 7.09 -11.78
CA VAL A 253 -58.49 6.20 -10.58
C VAL A 253 -58.75 6.99 -9.28
N GLY A 254 -58.81 8.32 -9.34
CA GLY A 254 -59.02 9.19 -8.16
C GLY A 254 -60.47 9.36 -7.70
N ALA A 255 -61.48 8.90 -8.46
CA ALA A 255 -62.89 9.22 -8.20
C ALA A 255 -63.75 8.04 -7.67
N MET A 256 -63.15 6.90 -7.33
CA MET A 256 -63.89 5.71 -6.83
C MET A 256 -63.60 5.34 -5.36
N ILE A 257 -62.97 6.23 -4.60
CA ILE A 257 -62.87 6.11 -3.14
C ILE A 257 -63.52 7.34 -2.51
N GLN A 258 -64.85 7.38 -2.57
CA GLN A 258 -65.79 8.12 -1.72
C GLN A 258 -67.17 7.51 -1.95
#